data_AF-A0A9D7NF05-F1
#
_entry.id   AF-A0A9D7NF05-F1
#
_cell.length_a   1.000
_cell.length_b   1.000
_cell.length_c   1.000
_cell.angle_alpha   90.00
_cell.angle_beta   90.00
_cell.angle_gamma   90.00
#
_symmetry.space_group_name_H-M   'P 1'
#
loop_
_entity.id
_entity.type
_entity.pdbx_description
1 polymer ?
#
loop_
_entity_poly.entity_id
_entity_poly.type
_entity_poly.pdbx_seq_one_letter_code
_entity_poly.pdbx_strand_id
1 'polypeptide(L)'
;MNNLIEASQALEASFAAVAALFERVDEAKINYKPTEKWSFGEEMVHLTMSTNGTGMLLSSPDERLLPSDHPSRTYDEIVAEYLEKLALNPNIGRAIADKEPKHYTLEELKANFSAAALGALQSLTRWDESKSDQWMVWKHPLLGKMTAREMMYFTAYHTRHHLATLTAKAS
;
A
#
# COMPACT_ATOMS: atom_id res chain seq x y z
N MET A 1 3.64 16.96 18.28
CA MET A 1 4.02 15.76 17.51
C MET A 1 4.13 16.20 16.06
N ASN A 2 5.16 15.78 15.32
CA ASN A 2 5.25 16.07 13.89
C ASN A 2 4.64 14.89 13.15
N ASN A 3 3.41 15.06 12.69
CA ASN A 3 2.60 13.95 12.18
C ASN A 3 3.17 13.47 10.83
N LEU A 4 3.95 14.29 10.11
CA LEU A 4 4.50 13.91 8.80
C LEU A 4 5.68 12.98 8.99
N ILE A 5 6.51 13.26 10.00
CA ILE A 5 7.59 12.35 10.40
C ILE A 5 6.98 11.00 10.78
N GLU A 6 5.92 10.99 11.58
CA GLU A 6 5.23 9.76 11.97
C GLU A 6 4.68 8.99 10.77
N ALA A 7 3.95 9.66 9.87
CA ALA A 7 3.39 9.03 8.67
C ALA A 7 4.48 8.49 7.72
N SER A 8 5.57 9.25 7.54
CA SER A 8 6.70 8.86 6.71
C SER A 8 7.44 7.65 7.29
N GLN A 9 7.69 7.65 8.61
CA GLN A 9 8.31 6.53 9.31
C GLN A 9 7.42 5.29 9.31
N ALA A 10 6.10 5.46 9.46
CA ALA A 10 5.15 4.36 9.37
C ALA A 10 5.20 3.72 7.99
N LEU A 11 5.28 4.52 6.92
CA LEU A 11 5.40 4.03 5.55
C LEU A 11 6.73 3.32 5.31
N GLU A 12 7.85 3.95 5.67
CA GLU A 12 9.20 3.37 5.54
C GLU A 12 9.33 2.04 6.28
N ALA A 13 8.88 1.99 7.54
CA ALA A 13 8.90 0.76 8.33
C ALA A 13 8.05 -0.35 7.72
N SER A 14 6.91 -0.01 7.10
CA SER A 14 6.06 -0.99 6.43
C SER A 14 6.73 -1.59 5.18
N PHE A 15 7.42 -0.77 4.38
CA PHE A 15 8.16 -1.25 3.21
C PHE A 15 9.39 -2.05 3.61
N ALA A 16 10.13 -1.61 4.62
CA ALA A 16 11.28 -2.36 5.16
C ALA A 16 10.87 -3.75 5.66
N ALA A 17 9.69 -3.88 6.28
CA ALA A 17 9.19 -5.16 6.75
C ALA A 17 8.85 -6.14 5.61
N VAL A 18 8.33 -5.64 4.48
CA VAL A 18 8.14 -6.46 3.26
C VAL A 18 9.49 -6.81 2.63
N ALA A 19 10.44 -5.87 2.58
CA ALA A 19 11.79 -6.16 2.10
C ALA A 19 12.46 -7.29 2.89
N ALA A 20 12.32 -7.26 4.22
CA ALA A 20 12.81 -8.32 5.10
C ALA A 20 12.08 -9.66 4.95
N LEU A 21 10.82 -9.65 4.49
CA LEU A 21 10.09 -10.89 4.21
C LEU A 21 10.74 -11.66 3.05
N PHE A 22 11.22 -10.98 2.01
CA PHE A 22 11.83 -11.63 0.84
C PHE A 22 13.05 -12.50 1.18
N GLU A 23 13.77 -12.19 2.27
CA GLU A 23 14.95 -12.97 2.70
C GLU A 23 14.60 -14.37 3.25
N ARG A 24 13.32 -14.67 3.46
CA ARG A 24 12.85 -15.93 4.05
C ARG A 24 11.73 -16.62 3.24
N VAL A 25 11.46 -16.17 2.01
CA VAL A 25 10.41 -16.77 1.16
C VAL A 25 10.90 -18.10 0.60
N ASP A 26 10.13 -19.17 0.81
CA ASP A 26 10.26 -20.42 0.06
C ASP A 26 9.70 -20.23 -1.35
N GLU A 27 10.57 -20.26 -2.37
CA GLU A 27 10.19 -20.06 -3.77
C GLU A 27 9.13 -21.06 -4.26
N ALA A 28 9.10 -22.28 -3.70
CA ALA A 28 8.09 -23.27 -4.04
C ALA A 28 6.67 -22.83 -3.65
N LYS A 29 6.54 -21.89 -2.70
CA LYS A 29 5.25 -21.35 -2.24
C LYS A 29 4.76 -20.16 -3.05
N ILE A 30 5.63 -19.50 -3.83
CA ILE A 30 5.29 -18.25 -4.54
C ILE A 30 4.06 -18.42 -5.43
N ASN A 31 4.02 -19.53 -6.16
CA ASN A 31 2.97 -19.84 -7.12
C ASN A 31 1.90 -20.78 -6.57
N TYR A 32 2.03 -21.23 -5.31
CA TYR A 32 1.01 -22.05 -4.66
C TYR A 32 -0.24 -21.21 -4.41
N LYS A 33 -1.38 -21.67 -4.94
CA LYS A 33 -2.67 -20.97 -4.85
C LYS A 33 -3.66 -21.76 -3.98
N PRO A 34 -3.91 -21.33 -2.74
CA PRO A 34 -5.00 -21.86 -1.94
C PRO A 34 -6.35 -21.52 -2.61
N THR A 35 -7.33 -22.41 -2.52
CA THR A 35 -8.66 -22.23 -3.12
C THR A 35 -9.28 -20.90 -2.67
N GLU A 36 -9.78 -20.11 -3.63
CA GLU A 36 -10.44 -18.79 -3.42
C GLU A 36 -9.59 -17.68 -2.76
N LYS A 37 -8.26 -17.83 -2.70
CA LYS A 37 -7.35 -16.78 -2.21
C LYS A 37 -6.25 -16.50 -3.24
N TRP A 38 -5.62 -15.33 -3.13
CA TRP A 38 -4.41 -15.02 -3.90
C TRP A 38 -3.26 -15.96 -3.53
N SER A 39 -2.46 -16.37 -4.51
CA SER A 39 -1.10 -16.87 -4.25
C SER A 39 -0.23 -15.78 -3.61
N PHE A 40 0.97 -16.14 -3.16
CA PHE A 40 1.95 -15.15 -2.70
C PHE A 40 2.30 -14.17 -3.83
N GLY A 41 2.53 -14.68 -5.04
CA GLY A 41 2.85 -13.85 -6.22
C GLY A 41 1.73 -12.89 -6.60
N GLU A 42 0.46 -13.35 -6.64
CA GLU A 42 -0.70 -12.50 -6.95
C GLU A 42 -0.85 -11.36 -5.93
N GLU A 43 -0.69 -11.67 -4.64
CA GLU A 43 -0.79 -10.67 -3.57
C GLU A 43 0.38 -9.67 -3.60
N MET A 44 1.59 -10.13 -3.90
CA MET A 44 2.74 -9.24 -4.09
C MET A 44 2.57 -8.32 -5.29
N VAL A 45 1.98 -8.79 -6.39
CA VAL A 45 1.65 -7.95 -7.54
C VAL A 45 0.63 -6.87 -7.15
N HIS A 46 -0.45 -7.23 -6.46
CA HIS A 46 -1.42 -6.26 -5.95
C HIS A 46 -0.77 -5.21 -5.05
N LEU A 47 0.02 -5.66 -4.08
CA LEU A 47 0.71 -4.78 -3.15
C LEU A 47 1.68 -3.83 -3.90
N THR A 48 2.43 -4.34 -4.87
CA THR A 48 3.33 -3.55 -5.72
C THR A 48 2.57 -2.50 -6.53
N MET A 49 1.43 -2.86 -7.13
CA MET A 49 0.58 -1.92 -7.86
C MET A 49 0.06 -0.80 -6.96
N SER A 50 -0.40 -1.13 -5.75
CA SER A 50 -0.85 -0.13 -4.77
C SER A 50 0.28 0.81 -4.34
N THR A 51 1.49 0.27 -4.10
CA THR A 51 2.66 1.07 -3.73
C THR A 51 3.08 2.00 -4.87
N ASN A 52 3.10 1.53 -6.11
CA ASN A 52 3.35 2.36 -7.30
C ASN A 52 2.32 3.49 -7.42
N GLY A 53 1.03 3.16 -7.23
CA GLY A 53 -0.04 4.16 -7.21
C GLY A 53 0.20 5.25 -6.17
N THR A 54 0.65 4.87 -4.97
CA THR A 54 1.01 5.82 -3.92
C THR A 54 2.12 6.76 -4.36
N GLY A 55 3.22 6.23 -4.91
CA GLY A 55 4.31 7.05 -5.42
C GLY A 55 3.87 8.00 -6.55
N MET A 56 3.01 7.55 -7.46
CA MET A 56 2.45 8.40 -8.52
C MET A 56 1.57 9.53 -7.98
N LEU A 57 0.72 9.23 -7.01
CA LEU A 57 -0.18 10.22 -6.40
C LEU A 57 0.60 11.27 -5.61
N LEU A 58 1.56 10.84 -4.78
CA LEU A 58 2.38 11.73 -3.96
C LEU A 58 3.41 12.52 -4.79
N SER A 59 3.78 12.06 -5.98
CA SER A 59 4.63 12.79 -6.93
C SER A 59 3.84 13.68 -7.91
N SER A 60 2.50 13.70 -7.83
CA SER A 60 1.67 14.49 -8.75
C SER A 60 1.96 15.99 -8.63
N PRO A 61 2.09 16.71 -9.76
CA PRO A 61 2.37 18.14 -9.76
C PRO A 61 1.26 18.92 -9.05
N ASP A 62 1.60 20.09 -8.48
CA ASP A 62 0.72 20.82 -7.56
C ASP A 62 -0.62 21.22 -8.19
N GLU A 63 -0.66 21.43 -9.51
CA GLU A 63 -1.88 21.75 -10.27
C GLU A 63 -2.89 20.59 -10.33
N ARG A 64 -2.48 19.36 -9.98
CA ARG A 64 -3.38 18.20 -9.87
C ARG A 64 -3.89 17.98 -8.44
N LEU A 65 -3.34 18.68 -7.47
CA LEU A 65 -3.77 18.59 -6.09
C LEU A 65 -5.07 19.37 -5.89
N LEU A 66 -5.95 18.86 -5.04
CA LEU A 66 -7.19 19.54 -4.67
C LEU A 66 -7.07 20.07 -3.24
N PRO A 67 -7.50 21.31 -2.95
CA PRO A 67 -7.55 21.80 -1.57
C PRO A 67 -8.39 20.87 -0.71
N SER A 68 -7.86 20.47 0.45
CA SER A 68 -8.57 19.64 1.40
C SER A 68 -9.83 20.32 1.90
N ASP A 69 -10.94 19.59 1.94
CA ASP A 69 -12.23 20.03 2.48
C ASP A 69 -12.50 19.51 3.90
N HIS A 70 -11.50 18.86 4.51
CA HIS A 70 -11.55 18.29 5.85
C HIS A 70 -10.17 18.34 6.55
N PRO A 71 -10.12 18.34 7.89
CA PRO A 71 -8.90 18.00 8.62
C PRO A 71 -8.46 16.58 8.28
N SER A 72 -7.15 16.34 8.19
CA SER A 72 -6.64 14.97 8.03
C SER A 72 -7.06 14.09 9.21
N ARG A 73 -7.56 12.91 8.91
CA ARG A 73 -7.74 11.80 9.84
C ARG A 73 -6.40 11.34 10.40
N THR A 74 -6.44 10.90 11.66
CA THR A 74 -5.34 10.19 12.32
C THR A 74 -5.14 8.79 11.73
N TYR A 75 -4.00 8.17 12.02
CA TYR A 75 -3.75 6.78 11.63
C TYR A 75 -4.86 5.84 12.11
N ASP A 76 -5.26 5.93 13.38
CA ASP A 76 -6.26 5.05 13.97
C ASP A 76 -7.64 5.23 13.32
N GLU A 77 -8.03 6.46 12.98
CA GLU A 77 -9.29 6.73 12.26
C GLU A 77 -9.27 6.11 10.86
N ILE A 78 -8.15 6.25 10.13
CA ILE A 78 -7.98 5.62 8.80
C ILE A 78 -8.09 4.10 8.90
N VAL A 79 -7.46 3.49 9.91
CA VAL A 79 -7.49 2.04 10.12
C VAL A 79 -8.91 1.57 10.46
N ALA A 80 -9.57 2.25 11.39
CA ALA A 80 -10.92 1.90 11.82
C ALA A 80 -11.91 1.99 10.65
N GLU A 81 -11.88 3.11 9.91
CA GLU A 81 -12.75 3.31 8.74
C GLU A 81 -12.45 2.28 7.65
N TYR A 82 -11.18 2.00 7.36
CA TYR A 82 -10.81 1.02 6.33
C TYR A 82 -11.32 -0.37 6.66
N LEU A 83 -11.13 -0.84 7.89
CA LEU A 83 -11.60 -2.14 8.35
C LEU A 83 -13.13 -2.24 8.31
N GLU A 84 -13.84 -1.19 8.74
CA GLU A 84 -15.30 -1.12 8.63
C GLU A 84 -15.75 -1.25 7.17
N LYS A 85 -15.18 -0.44 6.27
CA LYS A 85 -15.55 -0.47 4.85
C LYS A 85 -15.17 -1.78 4.18
N LEU A 86 -14.05 -2.39 4.55
CA LEU A 86 -13.65 -3.70 4.04
C LEU A 86 -14.64 -4.79 4.46
N ALA A 87 -15.09 -4.79 5.71
CA ALA A 87 -16.09 -5.74 6.21
C ALA A 87 -17.45 -5.60 5.49
N LEU A 88 -17.84 -4.37 5.16
CA LEU A 88 -19.06 -4.08 4.40
C LEU A 88 -18.95 -4.42 2.91
N ASN A 89 -17.74 -4.61 2.38
CA ASN A 89 -17.48 -4.88 0.97
C ASN A 89 -16.69 -6.19 0.80
N PRO A 90 -17.25 -7.37 1.16
CA PRO A 90 -16.52 -8.64 1.21
C PRO A 90 -16.04 -9.16 -0.16
N ASN A 91 -16.49 -8.52 -1.25
CA ASN A 91 -16.07 -8.82 -2.61
C ASN A 91 -14.96 -7.89 -3.13
N ILE A 92 -14.65 -6.79 -2.43
CA ILE A 92 -13.61 -5.87 -2.87
C ILE A 92 -12.24 -6.54 -2.69
N GLY A 93 -11.42 -6.51 -3.74
CA GLY A 93 -10.13 -7.21 -3.71
C GLY A 93 -10.23 -8.74 -3.71
N ARG A 94 -11.40 -9.34 -4.00
CA ARG A 94 -11.45 -10.78 -4.27
C ARG A 94 -10.63 -11.11 -5.52
N ALA A 95 -9.88 -12.21 -5.44
CA ALA A 95 -9.17 -12.77 -6.58
C ALA A 95 -10.15 -13.10 -7.71
N ILE A 96 -10.16 -12.31 -8.78
CA ILE A 96 -10.58 -12.84 -10.08
C ILE A 96 -9.38 -13.64 -10.55
N ALA A 97 -9.50 -14.97 -10.56
CA ALA A 97 -8.46 -15.82 -11.10
C ALA A 97 -8.11 -15.30 -12.51
N ASP A 98 -6.84 -14.95 -12.72
CA ASP A 98 -6.35 -14.74 -14.07
C ASP A 98 -6.73 -16.00 -14.88
N LYS A 99 -7.31 -15.79 -16.06
CA LYS A 99 -7.74 -16.89 -16.93
C LYS A 99 -6.54 -17.74 -17.38
N GLU A 100 -5.35 -17.16 -17.35
CA GLU A 100 -4.09 -17.79 -17.71
C GLU A 100 -3.18 -17.91 -16.47
N PRO A 101 -2.51 -19.05 -16.27
CA PRO A 101 -1.55 -19.21 -15.18
C PRO A 101 -0.36 -18.26 -15.39
N LYS A 102 -0.21 -17.27 -14.51
CA LYS A 102 1.03 -16.49 -14.40
C LYS A 102 2.02 -17.22 -13.51
N HIS A 103 3.26 -17.27 -13.95
CA HIS A 103 4.38 -17.75 -13.16
C HIS A 103 5.16 -16.53 -12.64
N TYR A 104 5.36 -16.47 -11.32
CA TYR A 104 6.10 -15.40 -10.66
C TYR A 104 7.41 -15.94 -10.11
N THR A 105 8.49 -15.17 -10.26
CA THR A 105 9.79 -15.47 -9.65
C THR A 105 10.06 -14.57 -8.44
N LEU A 106 10.86 -15.06 -7.48
CA LEU A 106 11.26 -14.26 -6.31
C LEU A 106 12.00 -12.99 -6.73
N GLU A 107 12.89 -13.11 -7.72
CA GLU A 107 13.69 -12.01 -8.26
C GLU A 107 12.80 -10.88 -8.80
N GLU A 108 11.84 -11.21 -9.68
CA GLU A 108 10.93 -10.21 -10.26
C GLU A 108 10.06 -9.54 -9.21
N LEU A 109 9.49 -10.31 -8.28
CA LEU A 109 8.65 -9.76 -7.20
C LEU A 109 9.45 -8.81 -6.31
N LYS A 110 10.68 -9.21 -5.92
CA LYS A 110 11.58 -8.39 -5.10
C LYS A 110 12.00 -7.11 -5.82
N ALA A 111 12.42 -7.22 -7.08
CA ALA A 111 12.83 -6.08 -7.89
C ALA A 111 11.68 -5.07 -8.07
N ASN A 112 10.49 -5.56 -8.45
CA ASN A 112 9.33 -4.71 -8.70
C ASN A 112 8.84 -4.01 -7.42
N PHE A 113 8.74 -4.73 -6.30
CA PHE A 113 8.35 -4.11 -5.04
C PHE A 113 9.38 -3.10 -4.55
N SER A 114 10.69 -3.40 -4.66
CA SER A 114 11.76 -2.49 -4.24
C SER A 114 11.75 -1.20 -5.04
N ALA A 115 11.53 -1.29 -6.36
CA ALA A 115 11.38 -0.11 -7.22
C ALA A 115 10.15 0.73 -6.84
N ALA A 116 9.01 0.09 -6.59
CA ALA A 116 7.79 0.76 -6.16
C ALA A 116 7.97 1.47 -4.82
N ALA A 117 8.55 0.78 -3.83
CA ALA A 117 8.84 1.33 -2.51
C ALA A 117 9.79 2.54 -2.60
N LEU A 118 10.86 2.44 -3.39
CA LEU A 118 11.79 3.55 -3.61
C LEU A 118 11.08 4.77 -4.22
N GLY A 119 10.27 4.57 -5.26
CA GLY A 119 9.50 5.66 -5.89
C GLY A 119 8.53 6.33 -4.92
N ALA A 120 7.83 5.54 -4.09
CA ALA A 120 6.96 6.07 -3.05
C ALA A 120 7.75 6.87 -1.99
N LEU A 121 8.88 6.36 -1.50
CA LEU A 121 9.70 7.08 -0.51
C LEU A 121 10.32 8.36 -1.06
N GLN A 122 10.79 8.35 -2.31
CA GLN A 122 11.31 9.56 -2.96
C GLN A 122 10.26 10.66 -3.07
N SER A 123 9.00 10.29 -3.31
CA SER A 123 7.89 11.25 -3.42
C SER A 123 7.61 12.01 -2.12
N LEU A 124 8.01 11.48 -0.96
CA LEU A 124 7.82 12.13 0.34
C LEU A 124 8.54 13.47 0.46
N THR A 125 9.65 13.64 -0.27
CA THR A 125 10.47 14.88 -0.26
C THR A 125 9.72 16.13 -0.74
N ARG A 126 8.58 15.96 -1.43
CA ARG A 126 7.73 17.05 -1.92
C ARG A 126 6.76 17.60 -0.86
N TRP A 127 6.66 16.94 0.28
CA TRP A 127 5.67 17.23 1.31
C TRP A 127 6.35 17.83 2.53
N ASP A 128 5.78 18.92 3.02
CA ASP A 128 6.02 19.43 4.36
C ASP A 128 4.78 19.22 5.24
N GLU A 129 4.94 19.47 6.54
CA GLU A 129 3.88 19.21 7.54
C GLU A 129 2.56 19.88 7.13
N SER A 130 2.60 21.16 6.76
CA SER A 130 1.40 21.92 6.39
C SER A 130 0.80 21.44 5.07
N LYS A 131 1.64 21.27 4.05
CA LYS A 131 1.21 20.84 2.71
C LYS A 131 0.55 19.47 2.75
N SER A 132 1.02 18.57 3.62
CA SER A 132 0.49 17.21 3.74
C SER A 132 -0.95 17.13 4.25
N ASP A 133 -1.42 18.16 4.94
CA ASP A 133 -2.80 18.30 5.42
C ASP A 133 -3.70 19.16 4.51
N GLN A 134 -3.10 20.12 3.81
CA GLN A 134 -3.84 21.10 3.01
C GLN A 134 -4.29 20.56 1.65
N TRP A 135 -3.69 19.47 1.17
CA TRP A 135 -3.89 18.99 -0.20
C TRP A 135 -4.29 17.52 -0.24
N MET A 136 -5.35 17.27 -1.01
CA MET A 136 -5.81 15.94 -1.38
C MET A 136 -5.12 15.46 -2.64
N VAL A 137 -4.68 14.21 -2.59
CA VAL A 137 -3.96 13.54 -3.68
C VAL A 137 -4.86 12.59 -4.46
N TRP A 138 -5.91 12.05 -3.84
CA TRP A 138 -6.77 11.06 -4.47
C TRP A 138 -8.13 10.91 -3.80
N LYS A 139 -9.05 10.21 -4.49
CA LYS A 139 -10.31 9.69 -3.96
C LYS A 139 -10.26 8.16 -3.96
N HIS A 140 -9.91 7.60 -2.81
CA HIS A 140 -9.87 6.16 -2.58
C HIS A 140 -11.27 5.52 -2.71
N PRO A 141 -11.40 4.32 -3.32
CA PRO A 141 -12.68 3.63 -3.52
C PRO A 141 -13.48 3.40 -2.23
N LEU A 142 -12.81 2.98 -1.15
CA LEU A 142 -13.41 2.79 0.18
C LEU A 142 -13.39 4.05 1.07
N LEU A 143 -12.24 4.70 1.22
CA LEU A 143 -12.01 5.78 2.19
C LEU A 143 -12.36 7.20 1.69
N GLY A 144 -12.86 7.32 0.46
CA GLY A 144 -13.22 8.61 -0.11
C GLY A 144 -12.00 9.50 -0.37
N LYS A 145 -12.16 10.81 -0.24
CA LYS A 145 -11.07 11.76 -0.49
C LYS A 145 -9.98 11.59 0.57
N MET A 146 -8.72 11.76 0.16
CA MET A 146 -7.59 11.58 1.07
C MET A 146 -6.56 12.69 0.90
N THR A 147 -6.13 13.29 2.02
CA THR A 147 -4.94 14.15 2.06
C THR A 147 -3.69 13.34 1.77
N ALA A 148 -2.58 14.01 1.49
CA ALA A 148 -1.30 13.33 1.31
C ALA A 148 -0.87 12.58 2.58
N ARG A 149 -1.09 13.16 3.76
CA ARG A 149 -0.81 12.49 5.05
C ARG A 149 -1.63 11.22 5.22
N GLU A 150 -2.94 11.31 4.97
CA GLU A 150 -3.83 10.16 5.05
C GLU A 150 -3.44 9.06 4.07
N MET A 151 -2.97 9.42 2.87
CA MET A 151 -2.46 8.46 1.89
C MET A 151 -1.24 7.69 2.41
N MET A 152 -0.31 8.39 3.09
CA MET A 152 0.87 7.76 3.69
C MET A 152 0.45 6.78 4.79
N TYR A 153 -0.45 7.19 5.70
CA TYR A 153 -0.97 6.34 6.76
C TYR A 153 -1.72 5.11 6.23
N PHE A 154 -2.61 5.31 5.28
CA PHE A 154 -3.35 4.22 4.66
C PHE A 154 -2.41 3.24 3.96
N THR A 155 -1.45 3.73 3.18
CA THR A 155 -0.49 2.86 2.48
C THR A 155 0.32 2.06 3.48
N ALA A 156 0.79 2.68 4.57
CA ALA A 156 1.51 2.01 5.62
C ALA A 156 0.68 0.89 6.29
N TYR A 157 -0.60 1.15 6.57
CA TYR A 157 -1.50 0.14 7.12
C TYR A 157 -1.81 -0.97 6.11
N HIS A 158 -2.16 -0.62 4.88
CA HIS A 158 -2.47 -1.56 3.79
C HIS A 158 -1.30 -2.51 3.51
N THR A 159 -0.07 -1.99 3.51
CA THR A 159 1.14 -2.81 3.41
C THR A 159 1.26 -3.78 4.59
N ARG A 160 1.03 -3.35 5.84
CA ARG A 160 1.05 -4.25 7.01
C ARG A 160 -0.07 -5.29 6.97
N HIS A 161 -1.25 -4.91 6.49
CA HIS A 161 -2.37 -5.82 6.32
C HIS A 161 -2.02 -6.97 5.38
N HIS A 162 -1.44 -6.67 4.21
CA HIS A 162 -0.93 -7.69 3.28
C HIS A 162 0.30 -8.43 3.80
N LEU A 163 1.18 -7.77 4.56
CA LEU A 163 2.35 -8.44 5.14
C LEU A 163 1.96 -9.62 6.05
N ALA A 164 0.86 -9.50 6.79
CA ALA A 164 0.37 -10.57 7.66
C ALA A 164 -0.02 -11.83 6.87
N THR A 165 -0.77 -11.67 5.78
CA THR A 165 -1.18 -12.76 4.89
C THR A 165 0.00 -13.30 4.07
N LEU A 166 0.88 -12.43 3.57
CA LEU A 166 2.09 -12.82 2.85
C LEU A 166 3.05 -13.63 3.74
N THR A 167 3.21 -13.25 5.01
CA THR A 167 4.05 -14.01 5.95
C THR A 167 3.55 -15.43 6.14
N ALA A 168 2.23 -15.63 6.23
CA ALA A 168 1.64 -16.96 6.33
C ALA A 168 1.81 -17.81 5.04
N LYS A 169 2.03 -17.16 3.89
CA LYS A 169 2.23 -17.80 2.58
C LYS A 169 3.71 -18.02 2.23
N ALA A 170 4.63 -17.39 2.95
CA ALA A 170 6.06 -17.40 2.64
C ALA A 170 6.80 -18.68 3.07
N SER A 171 6.16 -19.56 3.84
CA SER A 171 6.75 -20.78 4.43
C SER A 171 5.95 -22.04 4.14
#